data_AF-A0A939JNE5-F1
#
_entry.id   AF-A0A939JNE5-F1
#
_cell.length_a   1.000
_cell.length_b   1.000
_cell.length_c   1.000
_cell.angle_alpha   90.00
_cell.angle_beta   90.00
_cell.angle_gamma   90.00
#
_symmetry.space_group_name_H-M   'P 1'
#
loop_
_entity.id
_entity.type
_entity.pdbx_description
1 polymer ?
#
loop_
_entity_poly.entity_id
_entity_poly.type
_entity_poly.pdbx_seq_one_letter_code
_entity_poly.pdbx_strand_id
1 'polypeptide(L)' 'AASSVEVAVVPGEAFGTPGYLRLSYALGDEDLIEGVSRLQKLLGEARD' A
#
# COMPACT_ATOMS: atom_id res chain seq x y z
N ALA A 1 -14.26 -6.60 -11.23
CA ALA A 1 -14.53 -6.04 -9.88
C ALA A 1 -13.26 -5.31 -9.45
N ALA A 2 -13.34 -4.11 -8.89
CA ALA A 2 -12.15 -3.45 -8.37
C ALA A 2 -11.60 -4.30 -7.21
N SER A 3 -10.40 -4.86 -7.35
CA SER A 3 -9.73 -5.58 -6.26
C SER A 3 -9.26 -4.58 -5.21
N SER A 4 -9.50 -4.88 -3.94
CA SER A 4 -9.10 -4.08 -2.79
C SER A 4 -8.39 -4.96 -1.78
N VAL A 5 -7.46 -4.39 -1.02
CA VAL A 5 -6.75 -5.08 0.07
C VAL A 5 -6.81 -4.25 1.34
N GLU A 6 -6.82 -4.93 2.47
CA GLU A 6 -6.85 -4.33 3.81
C GLU A 6 -5.47 -3.75 4.18
N VAL A 7 -5.07 -2.65 3.56
CA VAL A 7 -3.84 -1.89 3.84
C VAL A 7 -4.16 -0.40 3.89
N ALA A 8 -4.15 0.18 5.08
CA ALA A 8 -4.36 1.61 5.25
C ALA A 8 -3.12 2.41 4.82
N VAL A 9 -3.32 3.43 3.99
CA VAL A 9 -2.25 4.28 3.45
C VAL A 9 -2.60 5.75 3.62
N VAL A 10 -1.59 6.62 3.59
CA VAL A 10 -1.80 8.08 3.55
C VAL A 10 -1.55 8.59 2.14
N PRO A 11 -2.52 9.24 1.48
CA PRO A 11 -2.32 9.84 0.17
C PRO A 11 -1.28 10.98 0.20
N GLY A 12 -0.47 11.07 -0.85
CA GLY A 12 0.61 12.06 -0.99
C GLY A 12 0.13 13.49 -1.23
N GLU A 13 -1.13 13.68 -1.60
CA GLU A 13 -1.75 15.00 -1.82
C GLU A 13 -1.64 15.89 -0.56
N ALA A 14 -1.74 15.30 0.63
CA ALA A 14 -1.55 16.00 1.90
C ALA A 14 -0.12 16.53 2.11
N PHE A 15 0.85 16.04 1.34
CA PHE A 15 2.28 16.38 1.42
C PHE A 15 2.80 17.08 0.15
N GLY A 16 1.92 17.45 -0.78
CA GLY A 16 2.32 18.10 -2.04
C GLY A 16 2.92 17.15 -3.08
N THR A 17 2.69 15.84 -2.97
CA THR A 17 3.16 14.81 -3.93
C THR A 17 2.00 13.96 -4.48
N PRO A 18 1.14 14.53 -5.36
CA PRO A 18 0.01 13.80 -5.93
C PRO A 18 0.44 12.54 -6.69
N GLY A 19 -0.36 11.48 -6.60
CA GLY A 19 -0.06 10.19 -7.24
C GLY A 19 0.97 9.33 -6.49
N TYR A 20 1.45 9.78 -5.33
CA TYR A 20 2.28 8.99 -4.41
C TYR A 20 1.51 8.62 -3.15
N LEU A 21 1.99 7.59 -2.45
CA LEU A 21 1.50 7.18 -1.13
C LEU A 21 2.62 7.28 -0.10
N ARG A 22 2.26 7.61 1.14
CA ARG A 22 3.16 7.52 2.29
C ARG A 22 2.83 6.28 3.11
N LEU A 23 3.84 5.43 3.31
CA LEU A 23 3.76 4.23 4.13
C LEU A 23 4.52 4.44 5.45
N SER A 24 3.90 4.08 6.57
CA SER A 24 4.59 4.00 7.85
C SER A 24 5.34 2.67 7.93
N TYR A 25 6.59 2.71 8.37
CA TYR A 25 7.38 1.50 8.65
C TYR A 25 7.60 1.28 10.15
N ALA A 26 6.96 2.06 11.02
CA ALA A 26 7.09 1.97 12.47
C ALA A 26 6.12 0.92 13.06
N LEU A 27 6.19 -0.31 12.57
CA LEU A 27 5.40 -1.48 13.01
C LEU A 27 6.35 -2.67 13.24
N GLY A 28 5.81 -3.80 13.73
CA GLY A 28 6.56 -5.05 13.80
C GLY A 28 6.81 -5.65 12.43
N ASP A 29 7.89 -6.43 12.30
CA ASP A 29 8.30 -7.05 11.02
C ASP A 29 7.18 -7.91 10.41
N GLU A 30 6.43 -8.66 11.24
CA GLU A 30 5.33 -9.50 10.78
C GLU A 30 4.21 -8.68 10.11
N ASP A 31 3.81 -7.56 10.72
CA ASP A 31 2.80 -6.65 10.18
C ASP A 31 3.28 -6.01 8.86
N LEU A 32 4.55 -5.63 8.79
CA LEU A 32 5.14 -5.06 7.58
C LEU A 32 5.19 -6.08 6.45
N ILE A 33 5.62 -7.31 6.73
CA ILE A 33 5.66 -8.40 5.75
C ILE A 33 4.24 -8.68 5.23
N GLU A 34 3.25 -8.77 6.10
CA GLU A 34 1.86 -9.00 5.69
C GLU A 34 1.34 -7.85 4.80
N GLY A 35 1.50 -6.59 5.25
CA GLY A 35 1.03 -5.42 4.52
C GLY A 35 1.66 -5.30 3.13
N VAL A 36 2.98 -5.48 3.03
CA VAL A 36 3.71 -5.45 1.75
C VAL A 36 3.31 -6.61 0.85
N SER A 37 3.10 -7.82 1.40
CA SER A 37 2.66 -8.99 0.63
C SER A 37 1.27 -8.80 0.03
N ARG A 38 0.34 -8.15 0.75
CA ARG A 38 -0.98 -7.78 0.23
C ARG A 38 -0.87 -6.80 -0.93
N LEU A 39 -0.04 -5.76 -0.79
CA LEU A 39 0.23 -4.80 -1.87
C LEU A 39 0.86 -5.47 -3.10
N GLN A 40 1.80 -6.38 -2.91
CA GLN A 40 2.45 -7.10 -4.00
C GLN A 40 1.45 -7.89 -4.84
N LYS A 41 0.50 -8.59 -4.20
CA LYS A 41 -0.56 -9.35 -4.90
C LYS A 41 -1.45 -8.42 -5.72
N LEU A 42 -1.96 -7.36 -5.10
CA LEU A 42 -2.83 -6.38 -5.77
C LEU A 42 -2.14 -5.75 -7.00
N LEU A 43 -0.89 -5.30 -6.84
CA LEU A 43 -0.14 -4.64 -7.91
C LEU A 43 0.34 -5.63 -8.99
N GLY A 44 0.46 -6.92 -8.65
CA GLY A 44 0.74 -7.99 -9.61
C GLY A 44 -0.44 -8.23 -10.55
N GLU A 45 -1.68 -8.17 -10.05
CA GLU A 45 -2.91 -8.29 -10.85
C GLU A 45 -3.16 -7.07 -11.76
N ALA A 46 -2.69 -5.88 -11.35
CA ALA A 46 -2.93 -4.63 -12.08
C ALA A 46 -2.02 -4.43 -13.30
N ARG A 47 -1.10 -5.37 -13.59
CA ARG A 47 -0.12 -5.27 -14.68
C ARG A 47 -0.59 -5.85 -16.02
N ASP A 48 -1.85 -6.31 -16.11
CA ASP A 48 -2.49 -6.80 -17.33
C ASP A 48 -3.50 -5.79 -17.91
#